data_AF-A0AAJ0UI56-F1
#
_entry.id   AF-A0AAJ0UI56-F1
#
_cell.length_a   1.000
_cell.length_b   1.000
_cell.length_c   1.000
_cell.angle_alpha   90.00
_cell.angle_beta   90.00
_cell.angle_gamma   90.00
#
_symmetry.space_group_name_H-M   'P 1'
#
loop_
_entity.id
_entity.type
_entity.pdbx_description
1 polymer ?
#
loop_
_entity_poly.entity_id
_entity_poly.type
_entity_poly.pdbx_seq_one_letter_code
_entity_poly.pdbx_strand_id
1 'polypeptide(L)'
;MARPMMRTLTALGMSLCMIAAQAEQTCNDAVVATAPDSRFQDNGNGTVTDLATGLIWKQCAEGLSGAGCATGSAQTFSWQVALQHAEAAVFAGSDLWRLPNKNELASLVELRCYNPAINERYFPNTPSNWFWSSSPYASYSGFAWSVQISIGNVSSHGKSIALYVHLVRAAQSLQLVPALFRGEWNADIAECGTGLGDSSLRISADSIQFHESDGPLTNIERLGDSEFKATALLSGEGEVWSEPIHFALSSDSNTLTDLRSEVGGFSRRRCP
;
A
#
# COMPACT_ATOMS: atom_id res chain seq x y z
N MET A 1 83.16 -15.82 -15.27
CA MET A 1 82.34 -14.60 -15.35
C MET A 1 80.88 -14.99 -15.18
N ALA A 2 80.22 -14.38 -14.20
CA ALA A 2 78.91 -14.75 -13.70
C ALA A 2 77.76 -14.40 -14.68
N ARG A 3 76.72 -15.24 -14.71
CA ARG A 3 75.37 -14.88 -15.12
C ARG A 3 74.39 -15.34 -14.03
N PRO A 4 73.54 -14.48 -13.48
CA PRO A 4 72.70 -14.82 -12.34
C PRO A 4 71.44 -15.57 -12.78
N MET A 5 70.99 -16.53 -11.95
CA MET A 5 69.65 -17.14 -12.04
C MET A 5 68.60 -16.11 -11.63
N MET A 6 67.66 -15.81 -12.52
CA MET A 6 66.45 -15.04 -12.21
C MET A 6 65.39 -16.01 -11.69
N ARG A 7 65.21 -16.05 -10.36
CA ARG A 7 64.08 -16.76 -9.71
C ARG A 7 62.87 -15.82 -9.72
N THR A 8 61.91 -16.10 -10.57
CA THR A 8 60.57 -15.50 -10.52
C THR A 8 59.84 -16.00 -9.27
N LEU A 9 59.67 -15.13 -8.26
CA LEU A 9 58.70 -15.34 -7.18
C LEU A 9 57.33 -14.87 -7.68
N THR A 10 56.45 -15.81 -8.01
CA THR A 10 55.01 -15.55 -8.12
C THR A 10 54.45 -15.41 -6.70
N ALA A 11 54.14 -14.18 -6.31
CA ALA A 11 53.37 -13.92 -5.09
C ALA A 11 51.93 -14.41 -5.30
N LEU A 12 51.57 -15.52 -4.67
CA LEU A 12 50.18 -15.99 -4.59
C LEU A 12 49.45 -15.06 -3.61
N GLY A 13 48.74 -14.07 -4.15
CA GLY A 13 47.91 -13.16 -3.36
C GLY A 13 46.75 -13.92 -2.73
N MET A 14 46.82 -14.17 -1.42
CA MET A 14 45.68 -14.65 -0.65
C MET A 14 44.73 -13.47 -0.47
N SER A 15 43.81 -13.31 -1.42
CA SER A 15 42.70 -12.36 -1.30
C SER A 15 41.81 -12.84 -0.16
N LEU A 16 41.91 -12.17 0.99
CA LEU A 16 41.03 -12.37 2.12
C LEU A 16 39.66 -11.79 1.74
N CYS A 17 38.80 -12.61 1.15
CA CYS A 17 37.40 -12.27 0.97
C CYS A 17 36.78 -12.17 2.37
N MET A 18 36.63 -10.95 2.88
CA MET A 18 35.84 -10.71 4.08
C MET A 18 34.39 -11.00 3.72
N ILE A 19 33.95 -12.22 3.99
CA ILE A 19 32.54 -12.57 3.97
C ILE A 19 31.93 -11.82 5.16
N ALA A 20 31.20 -10.74 4.88
CA ALA A 20 30.35 -10.13 5.89
C ALA A 20 29.31 -11.19 6.29
N ALA A 21 29.39 -11.67 7.54
CA ALA A 21 28.35 -12.52 8.10
C ALA A 21 27.06 -11.70 8.16
N GLN A 22 26.13 -11.98 7.25
CA GLN A 22 24.78 -11.47 7.40
C GLN A 22 24.16 -12.20 8.59
N ALA A 23 23.47 -11.47 9.46
CA ALA A 23 22.71 -12.10 10.54
C ALA A 23 21.60 -12.92 9.88
N GLU A 24 21.70 -14.25 9.97
CA GLU A 24 20.71 -15.16 9.39
C GLU A 24 19.46 -15.19 10.28
N GLN A 25 18.29 -15.02 9.67
CA GLN A 25 17.01 -15.27 10.31
C GLN A 25 16.97 -16.68 10.89
N THR A 26 16.40 -16.80 12.08
CA THR A 26 16.18 -18.11 12.71
C THR A 26 14.70 -18.44 12.72
N CYS A 27 14.32 -19.61 12.20
CA CYS A 27 12.95 -20.09 12.15
C CYS A 27 12.78 -21.42 12.86
N ASN A 28 11.62 -21.61 13.49
CA ASN A 28 11.21 -22.86 14.11
C ASN A 28 10.13 -23.54 13.26
N ASP A 29 10.51 -24.60 12.54
CA ASP A 29 9.62 -25.34 11.65
C ASP A 29 8.46 -26.06 12.37
N ALA A 30 8.55 -26.23 13.70
CA ALA A 30 7.44 -26.75 14.49
C ALA A 30 6.29 -25.74 14.65
N VAL A 31 6.51 -24.46 14.30
CA VAL A 31 5.49 -23.41 14.35
C VAL A 31 4.93 -23.18 12.95
N VAL A 32 3.59 -23.16 12.83
CA VAL A 32 2.91 -22.86 11.57
C VAL A 32 3.23 -21.43 11.14
N ALA A 33 3.54 -21.25 9.84
CA ALA A 33 3.86 -19.95 9.27
C ALA A 33 2.66 -19.02 9.36
N THR A 34 2.86 -17.80 9.83
CA THR A 34 1.82 -16.75 9.82
C THR A 34 1.89 -15.86 8.58
N ALA A 35 3.03 -15.86 7.89
CA ALA A 35 3.29 -15.10 6.67
C ALA A 35 4.08 -15.98 5.66
N PRO A 36 3.52 -17.14 5.24
CA PRO A 36 4.20 -18.06 4.32
C PRO A 36 4.40 -17.43 2.93
N ASP A 37 5.34 -17.96 2.14
CA ASP A 37 5.61 -17.50 0.78
C ASP A 37 4.36 -17.45 -0.10
N SER A 38 3.45 -18.42 0.04
CA SER A 38 2.21 -18.50 -0.73
C SER A 38 1.25 -17.32 -0.50
N ARG A 39 1.45 -16.53 0.56
CA ARG A 39 0.66 -15.32 0.84
C ARG A 39 1.10 -14.13 -0.01
N PHE A 40 2.36 -14.13 -0.46
CA PHE A 40 2.96 -12.96 -1.09
C PHE A 40 3.22 -13.20 -2.57
N GLN A 41 2.93 -12.19 -3.37
CA GLN A 41 3.23 -12.15 -4.79
C GLN A 41 4.16 -10.99 -5.08
N ASP A 42 5.33 -11.27 -5.63
CA ASP A 42 6.24 -10.23 -6.13
C ASP A 42 5.70 -9.68 -7.45
N ASN A 43 5.59 -8.35 -7.55
CA ASN A 43 5.10 -7.65 -8.73
C ASN A 43 6.23 -7.30 -9.72
N GLY A 44 7.49 -7.61 -9.41
CA GLY A 44 8.66 -7.41 -10.28
C GLY A 44 9.09 -5.94 -10.42
N ASN A 45 8.51 -5.03 -9.65
CA ASN A 45 8.76 -3.58 -9.71
C ASN A 45 9.18 -2.99 -8.35
N GLY A 46 9.66 -3.82 -7.42
CA GLY A 46 10.02 -3.41 -6.07
C GLY A 46 8.84 -3.41 -5.08
N THR A 47 7.68 -3.98 -5.47
CA THR A 47 6.49 -4.09 -4.63
C THR A 47 6.01 -5.53 -4.48
N VAL A 48 5.34 -5.80 -3.37
CA VAL A 48 4.76 -7.11 -3.03
C VAL A 48 3.28 -6.96 -2.78
N THR A 49 2.48 -7.79 -3.41
CA THR A 49 1.06 -7.93 -3.10
C THR A 49 0.89 -8.97 -2.00
N ASP A 50 0.27 -8.57 -0.90
CA ASP A 50 -0.21 -9.46 0.15
C ASP A 50 -1.61 -9.97 -0.22
N LEU A 51 -1.69 -11.24 -0.63
CA LEU A 51 -2.92 -11.87 -1.12
C LEU A 51 -3.97 -12.06 0.00
N ALA A 52 -3.56 -12.03 1.28
CA ALA A 52 -4.49 -12.17 2.39
C ALA A 52 -5.22 -10.85 2.70
N THR A 53 -4.55 -9.71 2.50
CA THR A 53 -5.10 -8.38 2.84
C THR A 53 -5.49 -7.55 1.62
N GLY A 54 -5.01 -7.92 0.42
CA GLY A 54 -5.15 -7.11 -0.80
C GLY A 54 -4.28 -5.84 -0.80
N LEU A 55 -3.36 -5.71 0.15
CA LEU A 55 -2.45 -4.57 0.25
C LEU A 55 -1.21 -4.77 -0.62
N ILE A 56 -0.67 -3.67 -1.14
CA ILE A 56 0.60 -3.65 -1.86
C ILE A 56 1.63 -2.92 -0.99
N TRP A 57 2.75 -3.57 -0.76
CA TRP A 57 3.84 -3.10 0.08
C TRP A 57 5.06 -2.75 -0.77
N LYS A 58 5.84 -1.75 -0.35
CA LYS A 58 7.23 -1.64 -0.82
C LYS A 58 8.04 -2.80 -0.24
N GLN A 59 8.81 -3.50 -1.09
CA GLN A 59 9.70 -4.59 -0.66
C GLN A 59 10.72 -4.12 0.36
N CYS A 60 11.32 -2.97 0.11
CA CYS A 60 12.38 -2.40 0.93
C CYS A 60 11.81 -1.46 1.98
N ALA A 61 12.37 -1.51 3.18
CA ALA A 61 12.21 -0.43 4.16
C ALA A 61 12.75 0.89 3.58
N GLU A 62 12.19 2.03 3.98
CA GLU A 62 12.60 3.32 3.43
C GLU A 62 14.10 3.58 3.64
N GLY A 63 14.75 4.13 2.60
CA GLY A 63 16.20 4.31 2.54
C GLY A 63 16.97 3.15 1.90
N LEU A 64 16.35 1.98 1.77
CA LEU A 64 16.88 0.84 1.02
C LEU A 64 16.24 0.73 -0.38
N SER A 65 16.98 0.16 -1.32
CA SER A 65 16.57 0.02 -2.72
C SER A 65 17.34 -1.11 -3.44
N GLY A 66 17.02 -1.32 -4.71
CA GLY A 66 17.65 -2.33 -5.56
C GLY A 66 17.18 -3.75 -5.29
N ALA A 67 17.70 -4.71 -6.06
CA ALA A 67 17.40 -6.12 -5.88
C ALA A 67 17.84 -6.57 -4.48
N GLY A 68 16.94 -7.24 -3.76
CA GLY A 68 17.20 -7.68 -2.39
C GLY A 68 17.33 -6.55 -1.37
N CYS A 69 16.99 -5.30 -1.70
CA CYS A 69 17.07 -4.16 -0.76
C CYS A 69 18.47 -3.91 -0.20
N ALA A 70 19.52 -4.26 -0.95
CA ALA A 70 20.91 -4.16 -0.51
C ALA A 70 21.59 -2.81 -0.83
N THR A 71 20.89 -1.89 -1.52
CA THR A 71 21.45 -0.58 -1.91
C THR A 71 20.92 0.53 -1.00
N GLY A 72 21.84 1.33 -0.45
CA GLY A 72 21.51 2.43 0.46
C GLY A 72 21.58 2.01 1.93
N SER A 73 20.95 2.82 2.79
CA SER A 73 20.89 2.58 4.23
C SER A 73 19.47 2.83 4.71
N ALA A 74 18.93 1.90 5.48
CA ALA A 74 17.60 2.04 6.06
C ALA A 74 17.52 3.33 6.91
N GLN A 75 16.50 4.13 6.66
CA GLN A 75 16.29 5.41 7.33
C GLN A 75 15.25 5.29 8.44
N THR A 76 15.42 6.14 9.45
CA THR A 76 14.50 6.26 10.59
C THR A 76 13.90 7.64 10.64
N PHE A 77 12.63 7.73 11.03
CA PHE A 77 11.86 8.98 11.01
C PHE A 77 11.13 9.16 12.35
N SER A 78 11.00 10.41 12.81
CA SER A 78 10.01 10.70 13.85
C SER A 78 8.60 10.45 13.30
N TRP A 79 7.62 10.20 14.16
CA TRP A 79 6.30 9.72 13.73
C TRP A 79 5.60 10.68 12.76
N GLN A 80 5.68 12.00 13.01
CA GLN A 80 5.08 13.00 12.13
C GLN A 80 5.80 13.06 10.77
N VAL A 81 7.13 12.95 10.76
CA VAL A 81 7.92 12.94 9.52
C VAL A 81 7.67 11.65 8.75
N ALA A 82 7.48 10.51 9.43
CA ALA A 82 7.12 9.24 8.79
C ALA A 82 5.80 9.31 8.01
N LEU A 83 4.78 9.95 8.58
CA LEU A 83 3.49 10.17 7.91
C LEU A 83 3.67 11.02 6.64
N GLN A 84 4.34 12.17 6.77
CA GLN A 84 4.58 13.09 5.66
C GLN A 84 5.45 12.48 4.57
N HIS A 85 6.50 11.74 4.96
CA HIS A 85 7.38 11.02 4.04
C HIS A 85 6.61 9.97 3.23
N ALA A 86 5.70 9.25 3.89
CA ALA A 86 4.87 8.26 3.22
C ALA A 86 3.91 8.90 2.21
N GLU A 87 3.21 9.96 2.60
CA GLU A 87 2.25 10.69 1.73
C GLU A 87 2.93 11.36 0.52
N ALA A 88 4.20 11.74 0.65
CA ALA A 88 4.98 12.34 -0.44
C ALA A 88 5.65 11.29 -1.35
N ALA A 89 5.58 9.99 -1.02
CA ALA A 89 6.32 8.98 -1.74
C ALA A 89 5.68 8.66 -3.10
N VAL A 90 6.47 8.76 -4.16
CA VAL A 90 6.11 8.29 -5.51
C VAL A 90 6.99 7.11 -5.86
N PHE A 91 6.40 5.92 -6.01
CA PHE A 91 7.15 4.69 -6.26
C PHE A 91 6.31 3.68 -7.06
N ALA A 92 6.97 2.96 -7.96
CA ALA A 92 6.36 1.93 -8.82
C ALA A 92 5.08 2.41 -9.54
N GLY A 93 5.08 3.67 -10.01
CA GLY A 93 3.97 4.27 -10.74
C GLY A 93 2.76 4.70 -9.90
N SER A 94 2.92 4.79 -8.56
CA SER A 94 1.87 5.25 -7.65
C SER A 94 2.43 6.27 -6.66
N ASP A 95 1.62 7.29 -6.35
CA ASP A 95 1.82 8.30 -5.32
C ASP A 95 0.88 8.10 -4.11
N LEU A 96 0.15 6.98 -4.08
CA LEU A 96 -0.87 6.67 -3.06
C LEU A 96 -0.30 5.84 -1.91
N TRP A 97 0.99 6.05 -1.62
CA TRP A 97 1.68 5.38 -0.53
C TRP A 97 1.33 6.04 0.80
N ARG A 98 1.24 5.21 1.84
CA ARG A 98 0.99 5.66 3.21
C ARG A 98 1.73 4.80 4.21
N LEU A 99 1.81 5.30 5.43
CA LEU A 99 2.27 4.51 6.56
C LEU A 99 1.18 3.49 6.95
N PRO A 100 1.53 2.20 7.15
CA PRO A 100 0.56 1.17 7.54
C PRO A 100 0.01 1.46 8.94
N ASN A 101 -1.25 1.11 9.18
CA ASN A 101 -1.79 1.11 10.54
C ASN A 101 -1.19 -0.06 11.36
N LYS A 102 -1.41 -0.06 12.68
CA LYS A 102 -0.77 -1.05 13.58
C LYS A 102 -1.11 -2.50 13.22
N ASN A 103 -2.33 -2.76 12.75
CA ASN A 103 -2.80 -4.11 12.43
C ASN A 103 -2.23 -4.57 11.09
N GLU A 104 -2.19 -3.68 10.10
CA GLU A 104 -1.56 -3.96 8.80
C GLU A 104 -0.08 -4.28 8.97
N LEU A 105 0.66 -3.45 9.73
CA LEU A 105 2.08 -3.69 9.98
C LEU A 105 2.32 -4.97 10.79
N ALA A 106 1.52 -5.21 11.83
CA ALA A 106 1.59 -6.45 12.60
C ALA A 106 1.26 -7.68 11.74
N SER A 107 0.47 -7.54 10.68
CA SER A 107 0.16 -8.65 9.78
C SER A 107 1.36 -9.14 8.98
N LEU A 108 2.44 -8.37 8.84
CA LEU A 108 3.67 -8.81 8.18
C LEU A 108 4.55 -9.70 9.06
N VAL A 109 4.27 -9.77 10.37
CA VAL A 109 5.08 -10.55 11.30
C VAL A 109 4.95 -12.04 10.99
N GLU A 110 6.10 -12.69 10.81
CA GLU A 110 6.23 -14.13 10.69
C GLU A 110 6.61 -14.72 12.05
N LEU A 111 5.62 -15.20 12.81
CA LEU A 111 5.80 -15.67 14.19
C LEU A 111 6.62 -16.96 14.29
N ARG A 112 6.83 -17.68 13.19
CA ARG A 112 7.73 -18.84 13.18
C ARG A 112 9.20 -18.43 13.19
N CYS A 113 9.52 -17.18 12.84
CA CYS A 113 10.88 -16.69 12.68
C CYS A 113 11.18 -15.52 13.62
N TYR A 114 12.47 -15.29 13.87
CA TYR A 114 12.95 -14.14 14.61
C TYR A 114 14.33 -13.71 14.11
N ASN A 115 14.65 -12.44 14.36
CA ASN A 115 15.86 -11.75 13.91
C ASN A 115 16.15 -11.86 12.39
N PRO A 116 15.26 -11.36 11.51
CA PRO A 116 13.97 -10.73 11.79
C PRO A 116 12.78 -11.71 11.81
N ALA A 117 11.64 -11.30 12.36
CA ALA A 117 10.35 -11.98 12.36
C ALA A 117 9.47 -11.48 11.20
N ILE A 118 9.95 -11.60 9.96
CA ILE A 118 9.27 -11.21 8.72
C ILE A 118 9.64 -12.19 7.61
N ASN A 119 8.83 -12.32 6.57
CA ASN A 119 9.21 -13.14 5.42
C ASN A 119 10.36 -12.48 4.62
N GLU A 120 11.60 -12.93 4.83
CA GLU A 120 12.80 -12.35 4.20
C GLU A 120 12.87 -12.53 2.69
N ARG A 121 12.12 -13.49 2.13
CA ARG A 121 12.05 -13.67 0.68
C ARG A 121 11.38 -12.48 0.00
N TYR A 122 10.35 -11.91 0.64
CA TYR A 122 9.56 -10.81 0.09
C TYR A 122 9.90 -9.45 0.71
N PHE A 123 10.49 -9.43 1.90
CA PHE A 123 10.98 -8.23 2.59
C PHE A 123 12.46 -8.41 2.98
N PRO A 124 13.36 -8.49 1.98
CA PRO A 124 14.76 -8.79 2.22
C PRO A 124 15.48 -7.62 2.89
N ASN A 125 16.50 -7.91 3.70
CA ASN A 125 17.32 -6.93 4.41
C ASN A 125 16.51 -5.93 5.26
N THR A 126 15.28 -6.27 5.68
CA THR A 126 14.50 -5.46 6.60
C THR A 126 15.21 -5.39 7.96
N PRO A 127 15.50 -4.20 8.49
CA PRO A 127 16.13 -4.06 9.80
C PRO A 127 15.39 -4.83 10.90
N SER A 128 16.11 -5.64 11.68
CA SER A 128 15.56 -6.33 12.85
C SER A 128 15.35 -5.35 14.03
N ASN A 129 14.34 -4.48 13.92
CA ASN A 129 14.10 -3.38 14.86
C ASN A 129 12.62 -2.94 14.86
N TRP A 130 12.32 -1.80 15.48
CA TRP A 130 10.98 -1.21 15.57
C TRP A 130 10.62 -0.38 14.33
N PHE A 131 9.38 -0.53 13.91
CA PHE A 131 8.78 0.17 12.76
C PHE A 131 7.56 0.97 13.20
N TRP A 132 7.44 2.20 12.71
CA TRP A 132 6.27 3.03 12.97
C TRP A 132 5.03 2.50 12.24
N SER A 133 3.89 2.58 12.92
CA SER A 133 2.57 2.55 12.29
C SER A 133 1.93 3.93 12.28
N SER A 134 0.92 4.16 11.46
CA SER A 134 0.09 5.38 11.46
C SER A 134 -0.91 5.46 12.61
N SER A 135 -0.99 4.42 13.47
CA SER A 135 -1.99 4.39 14.54
C SER A 135 -1.53 5.20 15.77
N PRO A 136 -2.28 6.24 16.21
CA PRO A 136 -1.99 6.95 17.44
C PRO A 136 -2.24 6.08 18.68
N TYR A 137 -1.57 6.38 19.79
CA TYR A 137 -1.83 5.71 21.06
C TYR A 137 -2.88 6.48 21.89
N ALA A 138 -4.06 5.89 22.06
CA ALA A 138 -5.21 6.58 22.67
C ALA A 138 -4.94 7.05 24.11
N SER A 139 -4.19 6.27 24.89
CA SER A 139 -3.93 6.59 26.30
C SER A 139 -2.94 7.76 26.49
N TYR A 140 -2.08 8.03 25.51
CA TYR A 140 -1.09 9.11 25.58
C TYR A 140 -0.88 9.75 24.20
N SER A 141 -1.36 10.99 24.03
CA SER A 141 -1.34 11.71 22.75
C SER A 141 0.06 11.94 22.16
N GLY A 142 1.09 11.96 23.02
CA GLY A 142 2.51 12.05 22.64
C GLY A 142 3.11 10.75 22.08
N PHE A 143 2.33 9.66 22.03
CA PHE A 143 2.79 8.33 21.63
C PHE A 143 2.02 7.81 20.41
N ALA A 144 2.64 6.87 19.69
CA ALA A 144 2.02 6.13 18.60
C ALA A 144 2.41 4.65 18.67
N TRP A 145 1.64 3.79 18.00
CA TRP A 145 1.92 2.35 17.93
C TRP A 145 3.05 2.05 16.95
N SER A 146 3.82 1.04 17.29
CA SER A 146 4.95 0.52 16.52
C SER A 146 5.00 -1.01 16.64
N VAL A 147 5.60 -1.66 15.65
CA VAL A 147 5.77 -3.12 15.62
C VAL A 147 7.26 -3.44 15.54
N GLN A 148 7.69 -4.37 16.39
CA GLN A 148 9.07 -4.85 16.45
C GLN A 148 9.24 -6.00 15.47
N ILE A 149 9.96 -5.76 14.38
CA ILE A 149 10.24 -6.78 13.36
C ILE A 149 11.33 -7.77 13.81
N SER A 150 11.95 -7.60 14.98
CA SER A 150 12.88 -8.63 15.49
C SER A 150 12.17 -9.89 16.01
N ILE A 151 11.01 -9.73 16.65
CA ILE A 151 10.28 -10.82 17.35
C ILE A 151 8.74 -10.70 17.27
N GLY A 152 8.20 -9.67 16.62
CA GLY A 152 6.76 -9.51 16.42
C GLY A 152 6.00 -8.74 17.50
N ASN A 153 6.68 -8.10 18.47
CA ASN A 153 6.00 -7.36 19.53
C ASN A 153 5.30 -6.09 19.02
N VAL A 154 4.17 -5.75 19.62
CA VAL A 154 3.47 -4.48 19.39
C VAL A 154 3.58 -3.63 20.64
N SER A 155 4.06 -2.39 20.51
CA SER A 155 4.22 -1.46 21.63
C SER A 155 4.05 -0.01 21.17
N SER A 156 3.96 0.93 22.11
CA SER A 156 3.91 2.36 21.81
C SER A 156 5.22 3.06 22.18
N HIS A 157 5.60 4.05 21.38
CA HIS A 157 6.79 4.87 21.58
C HIS A 157 6.44 6.35 21.47
N GLY A 158 7.26 7.22 22.07
CA GLY A 158 7.12 8.66 21.94
C GLY A 158 7.31 9.11 20.49
N LYS A 159 6.43 9.98 19.98
CA LYS A 159 6.40 10.41 18.57
C LYS A 159 7.68 11.10 18.09
N SER A 160 8.53 11.59 19.00
CA SER A 160 9.83 12.20 18.68
C SER A 160 10.94 11.18 18.40
N ILE A 161 10.77 9.90 18.76
CA ILE A 161 11.76 8.85 18.50
C ILE A 161 11.78 8.51 17.01
N ALA A 162 12.99 8.35 16.46
CA ALA A 162 13.17 7.95 15.08
C ALA A 162 13.11 6.41 14.96
N LEU A 163 12.13 5.87 14.23
CA LEU A 163 11.97 4.44 13.95
C LEU A 163 11.90 4.20 12.44
N TYR A 164 12.11 2.95 12.02
CA TYR A 164 12.05 2.54 10.61
C TYR A 164 10.61 2.53 10.09
N VAL A 165 10.45 2.47 8.76
CA VAL A 165 9.14 2.47 8.10
C VAL A 165 9.14 1.54 6.89
N HIS A 166 8.03 0.82 6.73
CA HIS A 166 7.59 0.25 5.45
C HIS A 166 6.39 1.05 4.98
N LEU A 167 6.26 1.21 3.67
CA LEU A 167 5.09 1.86 3.08
C LEU A 167 4.15 0.83 2.49
N VAL A 168 2.87 1.15 2.58
CA VAL A 168 1.77 0.33 2.06
C VAL A 168 0.83 1.21 1.25
N ARG A 169 0.13 0.59 0.30
CA ARG A 169 -1.02 1.16 -0.38
C ARG A 169 -2.06 0.08 -0.62
N ALA A 170 -3.28 0.48 -0.93
CA ALA A 170 -4.27 -0.47 -1.44
C ALA A 170 -3.85 -0.96 -2.84
N ALA A 171 -4.23 -2.18 -3.21
CA ALA A 171 -4.13 -2.62 -4.60
C ALA A 171 -4.87 -1.64 -5.51
N GLN A 172 -4.36 -1.44 -6.72
CA GLN A 172 -4.99 -0.50 -7.65
C GLN A 172 -6.43 -0.93 -7.97
N SER A 173 -6.71 -2.24 -8.02
CA SER A 173 -8.08 -2.78 -8.14
C SER A 173 -9.00 -2.44 -6.96
N LEU A 174 -8.47 -2.16 -5.77
CA LEU A 174 -9.21 -1.67 -4.61
C LEU A 174 -9.35 -0.14 -4.61
N GLN A 175 -8.57 0.56 -5.43
CA GLN A 175 -8.72 1.99 -5.71
C GLN A 175 -9.46 2.30 -7.00
N LEU A 176 -9.85 1.27 -7.77
CA LEU A 176 -10.75 1.43 -8.89
C LEU A 176 -12.17 1.17 -8.41
N VAL A 177 -13.13 1.90 -8.96
CA VAL A 177 -14.54 1.62 -8.78
C VAL A 177 -14.81 0.16 -9.15
N PRO A 178 -15.53 -0.66 -8.37
CA PRO A 178 -15.78 -2.05 -8.72
C PRO A 178 -16.53 -2.15 -10.07
N ALA A 179 -16.21 -3.16 -10.89
CA ALA A 179 -16.73 -3.27 -12.26
C ALA A 179 -18.26 -3.25 -12.33
N LEU A 180 -18.96 -3.75 -11.31
CA LEU A 180 -20.41 -3.71 -11.21
C LEU A 180 -20.95 -2.27 -11.19
N PHE A 181 -20.24 -1.29 -10.67
CA PHE A 181 -20.72 0.10 -10.64
C PHE A 181 -20.41 0.86 -11.93
N ARG A 182 -19.50 0.34 -12.76
CA ARG A 182 -19.06 1.02 -13.98
C ARG A 182 -20.13 0.96 -15.05
N GLY A 183 -20.17 1.99 -15.88
CA GLY A 183 -21.15 2.13 -16.96
C GLY A 183 -21.97 3.42 -16.84
N GLU A 184 -23.03 3.48 -17.62
CA GLU A 184 -23.96 4.60 -17.66
C GLU A 184 -25.20 4.29 -16.82
N TRP A 185 -25.67 5.32 -16.12
CA TRP A 185 -26.78 5.29 -15.20
C TRP A 185 -27.67 6.51 -15.43
N ASN A 186 -28.98 6.31 -15.49
CA ASN A 186 -29.94 7.38 -15.67
C ASN A 186 -31.24 7.07 -14.90
N ALA A 187 -31.91 8.08 -14.34
CA ALA A 187 -33.23 7.88 -13.73
C ALA A 187 -34.28 7.55 -14.81
N ASP A 188 -34.18 8.22 -15.98
CA ASP A 188 -34.95 7.90 -17.17
C ASP A 188 -34.14 7.04 -18.14
N ILE A 189 -34.57 5.78 -18.29
CA ILE A 189 -33.91 4.82 -19.21
C ILE A 189 -34.07 5.28 -20.67
N ALA A 190 -35.12 6.03 -21.00
CA ALA A 190 -35.32 6.51 -22.37
C ALA A 190 -34.25 7.53 -22.80
N GLU A 191 -33.57 8.17 -21.84
CA GLU A 191 -32.53 9.17 -22.10
C GLU A 191 -31.10 8.60 -22.07
N CYS A 192 -30.95 7.30 -21.81
CA CYS A 192 -29.65 6.61 -21.88
C CYS A 192 -28.99 6.78 -23.26
N GLY A 193 -27.68 7.04 -23.28
CA GLY A 193 -26.87 7.22 -24.48
C GLY A 193 -27.04 8.57 -25.18
N THR A 194 -27.95 9.43 -24.71
CA THR A 194 -28.18 10.75 -25.33
C THR A 194 -27.23 11.83 -24.80
N GLY A 195 -26.77 11.68 -23.55
CA GLY A 195 -26.03 12.73 -22.82
C GLY A 195 -26.87 13.95 -22.44
N LEU A 196 -28.19 13.92 -22.71
CA LEU A 196 -29.10 15.06 -22.52
C LEU A 196 -29.89 15.01 -21.22
N GLY A 197 -29.85 13.89 -20.49
CA GLY A 197 -30.59 13.76 -19.24
C GLY A 197 -29.87 14.42 -18.07
N ASP A 198 -30.56 15.30 -17.35
CA ASP A 198 -30.06 15.98 -16.14
C ASP A 198 -29.60 14.99 -15.06
N SER A 199 -30.19 13.79 -15.06
CA SER A 199 -29.85 12.72 -14.11
C SER A 199 -28.76 11.77 -14.62
N SER A 200 -28.17 12.05 -15.78
CA SER A 200 -27.11 11.21 -16.37
C SER A 200 -25.90 11.11 -15.45
N LEU A 201 -25.39 9.88 -15.33
CA LEU A 201 -24.20 9.56 -14.55
C LEU A 201 -23.42 8.48 -15.27
N ARG A 202 -22.14 8.74 -15.54
CA ARG A 202 -21.20 7.76 -16.03
C ARG A 202 -20.11 7.53 -15.00
N ILE A 203 -19.91 6.26 -14.67
CA ILE A 203 -18.87 5.84 -13.73
C ILE A 203 -17.83 5.01 -14.48
N SER A 204 -16.60 5.47 -14.46
CA SER A 204 -15.44 4.77 -14.99
C SER A 204 -14.66 4.09 -13.87
N ALA A 205 -13.50 3.52 -14.17
CA ALA A 205 -12.69 2.86 -13.16
C ALA A 205 -12.13 3.86 -12.12
N ASP A 206 -11.87 5.10 -12.52
CA ASP A 206 -11.16 6.12 -11.75
C ASP A 206 -11.72 7.54 -11.97
N SER A 207 -12.87 7.67 -12.62
CA SER A 207 -13.54 8.95 -12.86
C SER A 207 -15.05 8.83 -12.81
N ILE A 208 -15.69 9.96 -12.61
CA ILE A 208 -17.14 10.11 -12.59
C ILE A 208 -17.53 11.30 -13.45
N GLN A 209 -18.64 11.19 -14.15
CA GLN A 209 -19.19 12.24 -14.98
C GLN A 209 -20.69 12.34 -14.71
N PHE A 210 -21.13 13.50 -14.25
CA PHE A 210 -22.52 13.93 -14.19
C PHE A 210 -22.85 14.75 -15.45
N HIS A 211 -24.11 15.20 -15.57
CA HIS A 211 -24.56 16.00 -16.71
C HIS A 211 -23.68 17.25 -16.95
N GLU A 212 -23.34 17.98 -15.89
CA GLU A 212 -22.67 19.29 -15.97
C GLU A 212 -21.26 19.32 -15.38
N SER A 213 -20.81 18.20 -14.81
CA SER A 213 -19.52 18.13 -14.15
C SER A 213 -18.88 16.77 -14.30
N ASP A 214 -17.56 16.75 -14.32
CA ASP A 214 -16.78 15.52 -14.35
C ASP A 214 -15.48 15.68 -13.58
N GLY A 215 -14.88 14.55 -13.21
CA GLY A 215 -13.61 14.56 -12.53
C GLY A 215 -13.09 13.20 -12.10
N PRO A 216 -11.83 13.13 -11.67
CA PRO A 216 -11.25 11.92 -11.13
C PRO A 216 -11.87 11.55 -9.77
N LEU A 217 -11.92 10.24 -9.51
CA LEU A 217 -12.24 9.68 -8.22
C LEU A 217 -10.96 9.31 -7.48
N THR A 218 -10.92 9.68 -6.21
CA THR A 218 -9.85 9.36 -5.25
C THR A 218 -10.47 8.73 -4.01
N ASN A 219 -9.64 8.17 -3.12
CA ASN A 219 -10.10 7.55 -1.87
C ASN A 219 -11.24 6.53 -2.06
N ILE A 220 -11.19 5.75 -3.15
CA ILE A 220 -12.20 4.74 -3.44
C ILE A 220 -12.10 3.64 -2.37
N GLU A 221 -13.14 3.53 -1.55
CA GLU A 221 -13.30 2.58 -0.46
C GLU A 221 -14.46 1.64 -0.77
N ARG A 222 -14.17 0.35 -0.95
CA ARG A 222 -15.18 -0.67 -1.18
C ARG A 222 -15.81 -1.10 0.15
N LEU A 223 -17.12 -0.94 0.28
CA LEU A 223 -17.92 -1.32 1.45
C LEU A 223 -18.69 -2.62 1.16
N GLY A 224 -17.96 -3.68 0.81
CA GLY A 224 -18.55 -4.96 0.37
C GLY A 224 -18.80 -5.04 -1.14
N ASP A 225 -19.65 -5.96 -1.58
CA ASP A 225 -19.84 -6.26 -3.02
C ASP A 225 -20.75 -5.26 -3.73
N SER A 226 -21.66 -4.64 -2.99
CA SER A 226 -22.74 -3.79 -3.51
C SER A 226 -22.71 -2.37 -2.97
N GLU A 227 -21.60 -1.91 -2.37
CA GLU A 227 -21.49 -0.53 -1.87
C GLU A 227 -20.05 -0.01 -1.98
N PHE A 228 -19.88 1.28 -2.31
CA PHE A 228 -18.57 1.94 -2.26
C PHE A 228 -18.69 3.42 -1.91
N LYS A 229 -17.62 3.96 -1.33
CA LYS A 229 -17.39 5.40 -1.11
C LYS A 229 -16.20 5.89 -1.92
N ALA A 230 -16.18 7.17 -2.25
CA ALA A 230 -15.05 7.81 -2.89
C ALA A 230 -15.06 9.33 -2.63
N THR A 231 -14.07 10.03 -3.15
CA THR A 231 -14.04 11.49 -3.26
C THR A 231 -13.85 11.87 -4.72
N ALA A 232 -14.81 12.60 -5.29
CA ALA A 232 -14.71 13.16 -6.63
C ALA A 232 -14.12 14.58 -6.57
N LEU A 233 -13.11 14.85 -7.39
CA LEU A 233 -12.63 16.21 -7.62
C LEU A 233 -13.28 16.72 -8.91
N LEU A 234 -14.47 17.30 -8.79
CA LEU A 234 -15.29 17.69 -9.92
C LEU A 234 -14.88 19.05 -10.48
N SER A 235 -15.00 19.20 -11.79
CA SER A 235 -14.92 20.47 -12.50
C SER A 235 -16.19 20.69 -13.33
N GLY A 236 -16.70 21.92 -13.32
CA GLY A 236 -17.93 22.31 -14.00
C GLY A 236 -18.14 23.81 -13.88
N GLU A 237 -18.66 24.45 -14.93
CA GLU A 237 -18.97 25.90 -14.97
C GLU A 237 -17.79 26.84 -14.61
N GLY A 238 -16.55 26.37 -14.77
CA GLY A 238 -15.34 27.13 -14.45
C GLY A 238 -14.86 27.02 -13.00
N GLU A 239 -15.53 26.21 -12.19
CA GLU A 239 -15.17 25.94 -10.80
C GLU A 239 -14.63 24.50 -10.63
N VAL A 240 -13.85 24.29 -9.57
CA VAL A 240 -13.36 22.96 -9.16
C VAL A 240 -13.67 22.77 -7.69
N TRP A 241 -14.30 21.65 -7.34
CA TRP A 241 -14.67 21.34 -5.95
C TRP A 241 -14.51 19.86 -5.64
N SER A 242 -14.41 19.55 -4.35
CA SER A 242 -14.30 18.18 -3.84
C SER A 242 -15.64 17.74 -3.29
N GLU A 243 -16.13 16.60 -3.76
CA GLU A 243 -17.44 16.07 -3.45
C GLU A 243 -17.33 14.61 -2.97
N PRO A 244 -17.83 14.25 -1.77
CA PRO A 244 -17.86 12.85 -1.35
C PRO A 244 -18.84 12.07 -2.23
N ILE A 245 -18.54 10.81 -2.49
CA ILE A 245 -19.38 9.87 -3.24
C ILE A 245 -19.71 8.69 -2.32
N HIS A 246 -20.97 8.25 -2.32
CA HIS A 246 -21.41 7.06 -1.60
C HIS A 246 -22.55 6.40 -2.37
N PHE A 247 -22.25 5.27 -3.00
CA PHE A 247 -23.22 4.54 -3.82
C PHE A 247 -23.42 3.11 -3.34
N ALA A 248 -24.67 2.65 -3.44
CA ALA A 248 -25.05 1.25 -3.28
C ALA A 248 -25.81 0.73 -4.50
N LEU A 249 -25.63 -0.56 -4.80
CA LEU A 249 -26.38 -1.30 -5.81
C LEU A 249 -27.51 -2.10 -5.17
N SER A 250 -28.63 -2.19 -5.88
CA SER A 250 -29.66 -3.22 -5.62
C SER A 250 -29.10 -4.63 -5.80
N SER A 251 -29.78 -5.63 -5.23
CA SER A 251 -29.35 -7.03 -5.31
C SER A 251 -29.24 -7.57 -6.74
N ASP A 252 -30.03 -7.04 -7.68
CA ASP A 252 -29.96 -7.37 -9.11
C ASP A 252 -28.96 -6.50 -9.89
N SER A 253 -28.25 -5.58 -9.21
CA SER A 253 -27.28 -4.64 -9.79
C SER A 253 -27.85 -3.70 -10.87
N ASN A 254 -29.17 -3.53 -10.94
CA ASN A 254 -29.82 -2.66 -11.94
C ASN A 254 -30.18 -1.28 -11.42
N THR A 255 -30.16 -1.07 -10.11
CA THR A 255 -30.43 0.24 -9.49
C THR A 255 -29.21 0.69 -8.70
N LEU A 256 -28.76 1.91 -8.97
CA LEU A 256 -27.70 2.59 -8.25
C LEU A 256 -28.31 3.70 -7.40
N THR A 257 -28.12 3.63 -6.08
CA THR A 257 -28.65 4.63 -5.14
C THR A 257 -27.51 5.47 -4.56
N ASP A 258 -27.66 6.79 -4.67
CA ASP A 258 -26.84 7.78 -3.99
C ASP A 258 -27.27 7.90 -2.53
N LEU A 259 -26.41 7.46 -1.62
CA LEU A 259 -26.67 7.40 -0.18
C LEU A 259 -26.27 8.68 0.57
N ARG A 260 -25.87 9.74 -0.14
CA ARG A 260 -25.44 11.01 0.48
C ARG A 260 -26.59 11.85 1.00
N SER A 261 -27.81 11.63 0.50
CA SER A 261 -29.02 12.33 0.95
C SER A 261 -29.67 11.63 2.13
N GLU A 262 -29.92 12.36 3.22
CA GLU A 262 -30.62 11.87 4.42
C GLU A 262 -32.10 11.50 4.15
N VAL A 263 -32.66 11.92 3.02
CA VAL A 263 -34.08 11.72 2.66
C VAL A 263 -34.19 10.71 1.50
N GLY A 264 -33.86 9.45 1.78
CA GLY A 264 -34.20 8.31 0.91
C GLY A 264 -33.31 8.05 -0.31
N GLY A 265 -32.26 8.85 -0.52
CA GLY A 265 -31.28 8.68 -1.60
C GLY A 265 -31.83 8.90 -3.02
N PHE A 266 -30.99 9.37 -3.95
CA PHE A 266 -31.37 9.53 -5.35
C PHE A 266 -30.99 8.27 -6.13
N SER A 267 -31.96 7.63 -6.79
CA SER A 267 -31.72 6.37 -7.50
C SER A 267 -31.72 6.54 -9.02
N ARG A 268 -30.77 5.87 -9.67
CA ARG A 268 -30.65 5.74 -11.13
C ARG A 268 -30.75 4.28 -11.51
N ARG A 269 -31.19 4.00 -12.75
CA ARG A 269 -31.20 2.65 -13.31
C ARG A 269 -30.03 2.48 -14.27
N ARG A 270 -29.53 1.26 -14.37
CA ARG A 270 -28.46 0.90 -15.30
C ARG A 270 -28.96 1.09 -16.73
N CYS A 271 -28.20 1.82 -17.53
CA CYS A 271 -28.47 1.93 -18.95
C CYS A 271 -28.13 0.61 -19.68
N PRO A 272 -28.89 0.26 -20.74
CA PRO A 272 -28.65 -0.95 -21.54
C PRO A 272 -27.27 -1.01 -22.20
#